data_AF-A0A6J1MTF1-F1
#
_entry.id   AF-A0A6J1MTF1-F1
#
_cell.length_a   1.000
_cell.length_b   1.000
_cell.length_c   1.000
_cell.angle_alpha   90.00
_cell.angle_beta   90.00
_cell.angle_gamma   90.00
#
_symmetry.space_group_name_H-M   'P 1'
#
loop_
_entity.id
_entity.type
_entity.pdbx_description
1 polymer ?
#
loop_
_entity_poly.entity_id
_entity_poly.type
_entity_poly.pdbx_seq_one_letter_code
_entity_poly.pdbx_strand_id
1 'polypeptide(L)'
;MSAGDRESEAQAKKGEDGQTTEGGSRAATALKEHWCVSLRIVEFILAVIAIGLLVGTQYAPQVLHSNIRHISLVYSAYSSYIIITGVLILARLLGESAAWKTSLAFSAVGAILFIASAGIIFYDWHRSYYANVRPNKEAYDLILSSGVFAVIDAAVFLIHAFFTFRKESDY
;
A
#
# COMPACT_ATOMS: atom_id res chain seq x y z
N MET A 1 -18.67 48.74 -18.48
CA MET A 1 -18.04 47.46 -18.88
C MET A 1 -18.17 47.34 -20.38
N SER A 2 -17.04 47.52 -21.08
CA SER A 2 -16.96 47.44 -22.53
C SER A 2 -16.98 45.97 -22.97
N ALA A 3 -17.31 45.69 -24.24
CA ALA A 3 -17.32 44.33 -24.77
C ALA A 3 -15.98 43.59 -24.57
N GLY A 4 -14.86 44.31 -24.59
CA GLY A 4 -13.53 43.76 -24.31
C GLY A 4 -13.29 43.31 -22.87
N ASP A 5 -14.02 43.86 -21.89
CA ASP A 5 -13.91 43.44 -20.48
C ASP A 5 -14.60 42.09 -20.24
N ARG A 6 -15.62 41.77 -21.05
CA ARG A 6 -16.34 40.49 -20.96
C ARG A 6 -15.57 39.35 -21.64
N GLU A 7 -14.81 39.66 -22.69
CA GLU A 7 -13.99 38.68 -23.39
C GLU A 7 -12.75 38.28 -22.57
N SER A 8 -12.15 39.20 -21.82
CA SER A 8 -11.03 38.92 -20.92
C SER A 8 -11.45 38.10 -19.69
N GLU A 9 -12.61 38.37 -19.08
CA GLU A 9 -13.18 37.53 -18.01
C GLU A 9 -13.57 36.13 -18.52
N ALA A 10 -14.12 36.04 -19.73
CA ALA A 10 -14.48 34.76 -20.33
C ALA A 10 -13.24 33.91 -20.67
N GLN A 11 -12.14 34.53 -21.10
CA GLN A 11 -10.87 33.84 -21.34
C GLN A 11 -10.16 33.45 -20.04
N ALA A 12 -10.22 34.27 -18.99
CA ALA A 12 -9.67 33.94 -17.67
C ALA A 12 -10.37 32.73 -17.04
N LYS A 13 -11.72 32.69 -17.06
CA LYS A 13 -12.48 31.51 -16.58
C LYS A 13 -12.20 30.25 -17.39
N LYS A 14 -12.05 30.37 -18.71
CA LYS A 14 -11.74 29.23 -19.58
C LYS A 14 -10.32 28.69 -19.36
N GLY A 15 -9.39 29.54 -18.90
CA GLY A 15 -8.04 29.16 -18.46
C GLY A 15 -8.03 28.37 -17.15
N GLU A 16 -8.83 28.79 -16.15
CA GLU A 16 -8.94 28.08 -14.87
C GLU A 16 -9.65 26.71 -14.98
N ASP A 17 -10.73 26.62 -15.78
CA ASP A 17 -11.48 25.38 -15.97
C ASP A 17 -10.73 24.35 -16.85
N GLY A 18 -9.88 24.83 -17.77
CA GLY A 18 -9.03 23.98 -18.61
C GLY A 18 -7.84 23.37 -17.85
N GLN A 19 -7.25 24.13 -16.93
CA GLN A 19 -6.03 23.74 -16.24
C GLN A 19 -6.26 22.68 -15.14
N THR A 20 -7.44 22.68 -14.51
CA THR A 20 -7.85 21.65 -13.54
C THR A 20 -8.26 20.33 -14.21
N THR A 21 -8.83 20.40 -15.42
CA THR A 21 -9.30 19.22 -16.17
C THR A 21 -8.16 18.48 -16.90
N GLU A 22 -7.15 19.20 -17.41
CA GLU A 22 -5.99 18.60 -18.09
C GLU A 22 -5.07 17.81 -17.15
N GLY A 23 -4.87 18.28 -15.91
CA GLY A 23 -4.07 17.56 -14.91
C GLY A 23 -4.68 16.21 -14.53
N GLY A 24 -6.00 16.17 -14.34
CA GLY A 24 -6.75 14.94 -14.10
C GLY A 24 -6.78 14.00 -15.31
N SER A 25 -6.86 14.54 -16.52
CA SER A 25 -6.86 13.77 -17.78
C SER A 25 -5.50 13.11 -18.04
N ARG A 26 -4.38 13.83 -17.85
CA ARG A 26 -3.03 13.25 -18.01
C ARG A 26 -2.68 12.25 -16.92
N ALA A 27 -3.07 12.50 -15.66
CA ALA A 27 -2.91 11.55 -14.57
C ALA A 27 -3.75 10.29 -14.80
N ALA A 28 -5.00 10.42 -15.28
CA ALA A 28 -5.87 9.28 -15.62
C ALA A 28 -5.37 8.49 -16.84
N THR A 29 -4.75 9.16 -17.82
CA THR A 29 -4.18 8.54 -19.02
C THR A 29 -2.87 7.82 -18.69
N ALA A 30 -1.99 8.43 -17.89
CA ALA A 30 -0.79 7.78 -17.35
C ALA A 30 -1.11 6.64 -16.38
N LEU A 31 -2.17 6.78 -15.57
CA LEU A 31 -2.70 5.68 -14.74
C LEU A 31 -3.14 4.51 -15.61
N LYS A 32 -3.76 4.76 -16.76
CA LYS A 32 -4.20 3.70 -17.68
C LYS A 32 -3.02 2.94 -18.29
N GLU A 33 -1.94 3.64 -18.62
CA GLU A 33 -0.77 3.09 -19.30
C GLU A 33 0.22 2.39 -18.34
N HIS A 34 0.25 2.78 -17.06
CA HIS A 34 1.17 2.24 -16.06
C HIS A 34 0.50 1.66 -14.80
N TRP A 35 -0.79 1.31 -14.87
CA TRP A 35 -1.58 0.87 -13.72
C TRP A 35 -0.93 -0.24 -12.90
N CYS A 36 -0.30 -1.23 -13.54
CA CYS A 36 0.38 -2.34 -12.86
C CYS A 36 1.55 -1.85 -12.00
N VAL A 37 2.37 -0.96 -12.54
CA VAL A 37 3.54 -0.42 -11.84
C VAL A 37 3.10 0.45 -10.69
N SER A 38 2.08 1.28 -10.90
CA SER A 38 1.50 2.11 -9.85
C SER A 38 1.00 1.28 -8.68
N LEU A 39 0.28 0.17 -8.93
CA LEU A 39 -0.16 -0.73 -7.86
C LEU A 39 1.02 -1.37 -7.13
N ARG A 40 2.06 -1.79 -7.85
CA ARG A 40 3.26 -2.37 -7.22
C ARG A 40 3.99 -1.39 -6.31
N ILE A 41 4.06 -0.11 -6.73
CA ILE A 41 4.63 0.97 -5.91
C ILE A 41 3.79 1.21 -4.66
N VAL A 42 2.46 1.19 -4.78
CA VAL A 42 1.57 1.33 -3.62
C VAL A 42 1.76 0.17 -2.63
N GLU A 43 1.77 -1.08 -3.12
CA GLU A 43 2.06 -2.27 -2.29
C GLU A 43 3.41 -2.13 -1.57
N PHE A 44 4.46 -1.71 -2.29
CA PHE A 44 5.79 -1.51 -1.71
C PHE A 44 5.79 -0.44 -0.61
N ILE A 45 5.18 0.72 -0.84
CA ILE A 45 5.14 1.82 0.14
C ILE A 45 4.36 1.40 1.38
N LEU A 46 3.21 0.75 1.21
CA LEU A 46 2.39 0.29 2.34
C LEU A 46 3.14 -0.74 3.19
N ALA A 47 3.81 -1.71 2.56
CA ALA A 47 4.63 -2.70 3.25
C ALA A 47 5.79 -2.05 4.04
N VAL A 48 6.47 -1.05 3.46
CA VAL A 48 7.54 -0.29 4.15
C VAL A 48 7.00 0.49 5.35
N ILE A 49 5.83 1.12 5.22
CA ILE A 49 5.19 1.80 6.36
C ILE A 49 4.79 0.80 7.44
N ALA A 50 4.17 -0.32 7.05
CA ALA A 50 3.72 -1.36 7.98
C ALA A 50 4.87 -1.93 8.82
N ILE A 51 6.01 -2.26 8.20
CA ILE A 51 7.18 -2.74 8.92
C ILE A 51 7.85 -1.64 9.75
N GLY A 52 7.88 -0.39 9.26
CA GLY A 52 8.43 0.75 10.00
C GLY A 52 7.68 0.99 11.32
N LEU A 53 6.35 0.94 11.27
CA LEU A 53 5.49 1.02 12.46
C LEU A 53 5.74 -0.15 13.41
N LEU A 54 5.89 -1.37 12.89
CA LEU A 54 6.18 -2.56 13.69
C LEU A 54 7.55 -2.46 14.38
N VAL A 55 8.59 -2.06 13.65
CA VAL A 55 9.94 -1.84 14.19
C VAL A 55 9.93 -0.71 15.23
N GLY A 56 9.11 0.32 15.03
CA GLY A 56 8.89 1.37 16.02
C GLY A 56 8.54 0.80 17.40
N THR A 57 7.85 -0.32 17.49
CA THR A 57 7.47 -0.89 18.80
C THR A 57 8.60 -1.59 19.57
N GLN A 58 9.80 -1.72 18.99
CA GLN A 58 10.93 -2.43 19.62
C GLN A 58 11.43 -1.79 20.91
N TYR A 59 11.18 -0.49 21.13
CA TYR A 59 11.50 0.17 22.40
C TYR A 59 10.58 -0.27 23.57
N ALA A 60 9.49 -1.00 23.28
CA ALA A 60 8.54 -1.51 24.26
C ALA A 60 8.43 -3.05 24.19
N PRO A 61 9.39 -3.80 24.77
CA PRO A 61 9.48 -5.25 24.62
C PRO A 61 8.23 -6.00 25.12
N GLN A 62 7.45 -5.38 26.02
CA GLN A 62 6.20 -5.89 26.59
C GLN A 62 5.09 -6.08 25.54
N VAL A 63 5.16 -5.36 24.41
CA VAL A 63 4.16 -5.42 23.33
C VAL A 63 4.53 -6.49 22.30
N LEU A 64 5.83 -6.66 22.03
CA LEU A 64 6.34 -7.46 20.91
C LEU A 64 6.74 -8.90 21.28
N HIS A 65 7.14 -9.16 22.54
CA HIS A 65 7.72 -10.45 22.94
C HIS A 65 6.74 -11.48 23.48
N SER A 66 5.43 -11.27 23.31
CA SER A 66 4.44 -12.24 23.83
C SER A 66 4.49 -13.59 23.10
N ASN A 67 4.86 -13.63 21.81
CA ASN A 67 5.01 -14.88 21.05
C ASN A 67 5.97 -14.76 19.85
N ILE A 68 7.17 -15.33 19.96
CA ILE A 68 8.21 -15.29 18.92
C ILE A 68 7.74 -15.91 17.58
N ARG A 69 6.85 -16.91 17.62
CA ARG A 69 6.33 -17.53 16.39
C ARG A 69 5.45 -16.57 15.60
N HIS A 70 4.59 -15.83 16.30
CA HIS A 70 3.71 -14.85 15.67
C HIS A 70 4.51 -13.73 15.02
N ILE A 71 5.45 -13.15 15.78
CA ILE A 71 6.28 -12.05 15.29
C ILE A 71 7.15 -12.48 14.09
N SER A 72 7.67 -13.72 14.10
CA SER A 72 8.48 -14.24 13.00
C SER A 72 7.71 -14.29 11.68
N LEU A 73 6.43 -14.66 11.71
CA LEU A 73 5.58 -14.71 10.53
C LEU A 73 5.32 -13.30 9.98
N VAL A 74 4.96 -12.36 10.86
CA VAL A 74 4.69 -10.96 10.47
C VAL A 74 5.93 -10.31 9.85
N TYR A 75 7.10 -10.41 10.50
CA TYR A 75 8.34 -9.87 9.94
C TYR A 75 8.72 -10.54 8.63
N SER A 76 8.53 -11.86 8.52
CA SER A 76 8.81 -12.58 7.27
C SER A 76 7.89 -12.10 6.15
N ALA A 77 6.60 -11.93 6.40
CA ALA A 77 5.64 -11.43 5.41
C ALA A 77 6.01 -10.04 4.92
N TYR A 78 6.22 -9.08 5.83
CA TYR A 78 6.56 -7.71 5.44
C TYR A 78 7.90 -7.63 4.70
N SER A 79 8.96 -8.22 5.26
CA SER A 79 10.30 -8.14 4.65
C SER A 79 10.37 -8.81 3.29
N SER A 80 9.78 -10.00 3.14
CA SER A 80 9.76 -10.71 1.86
C SER A 80 8.97 -9.93 0.80
N TYR A 81 7.83 -9.33 1.15
CA TYR A 81 7.05 -8.57 0.20
C TYR A 81 7.67 -7.23 -0.19
N ILE A 82 8.39 -6.57 0.70
CA ILE A 82 9.22 -5.39 0.34
C ILE A 82 10.26 -5.79 -0.72
N ILE A 83 10.94 -6.91 -0.52
CA ILE A 83 11.94 -7.40 -1.48
C ILE A 83 11.29 -7.79 -2.81
N ILE A 84 10.23 -8.61 -2.77
CA ILE A 84 9.54 -9.09 -3.98
C ILE A 84 8.97 -7.92 -4.79
N THR A 85 8.23 -7.01 -4.15
CA THR A 85 7.64 -5.86 -4.84
C THR A 85 8.71 -4.91 -5.35
N GLY A 86 9.78 -4.66 -4.58
CA GLY A 86 10.92 -3.86 -5.00
C GLY A 86 11.62 -4.43 -6.24
N VAL A 87 11.89 -5.74 -6.26
CA VAL A 87 12.50 -6.41 -7.43
C VAL A 87 11.61 -6.29 -8.67
N LEU A 88 10.29 -6.44 -8.51
CA LEU A 88 9.37 -6.37 -9.64
C LEU A 88 9.18 -4.95 -10.18
N ILE A 89 9.26 -3.94 -9.31
CA ILE A 89 9.33 -2.53 -9.74
C ILE A 89 10.62 -2.30 -10.52
N LEU A 90 11.77 -2.72 -9.98
CA LEU A 90 13.07 -2.55 -10.63
C LEU A 90 13.15 -3.25 -11.98
N ALA A 91 12.69 -4.50 -12.08
CA ALA A 91 12.62 -5.24 -13.35
C ALA A 91 11.87 -4.43 -14.40
N ARG A 92 10.73 -3.85 -14.02
CA ARG A 92 9.92 -3.02 -14.94
C ARG A 92 10.61 -1.74 -15.36
N LEU A 93 11.34 -1.09 -14.45
CA LEU A 93 12.15 0.10 -14.76
C LEU A 93 13.32 -0.22 -15.71
N LEU A 94 13.85 -1.45 -15.66
CA LEU A 94 14.88 -1.95 -16.56
C LEU A 94 14.33 -2.42 -17.92
N GLY A 95 13.01 -2.32 -18.14
CA GLY A 95 12.34 -2.72 -19.38
C GLY A 95 11.87 -4.18 -19.41
N GLU A 96 12.07 -4.94 -18.34
CA GLU A 96 11.59 -6.32 -18.21
C GLU A 96 10.22 -6.35 -17.52
N SER A 97 9.22 -7.04 -18.09
CA SER A 97 7.96 -7.31 -17.40
C SER A 97 7.90 -8.75 -16.91
N ALA A 98 7.50 -8.93 -15.65
CA ALA A 98 7.16 -10.25 -15.16
C ALA A 98 5.90 -10.76 -15.89
N ALA A 99 5.89 -12.05 -16.23
CA ALA A 99 4.69 -12.67 -16.79
C ALA A 99 3.48 -12.42 -15.86
N TRP A 100 2.31 -12.16 -16.46
CA TRP A 100 1.08 -11.86 -15.71
C TRP A 100 0.75 -12.93 -14.65
N LYS A 101 1.04 -14.21 -14.94
CA LYS A 101 0.86 -15.35 -14.02
C LYS A 101 1.70 -15.18 -12.76
N THR A 102 2.94 -14.76 -12.92
CA THR A 102 3.87 -14.51 -11.81
C THR A 102 3.41 -13.32 -10.98
N SER A 103 2.99 -12.22 -11.64
CA SER A 103 2.45 -11.05 -10.95
C SER A 103 1.21 -11.41 -10.13
N LEU A 104 0.27 -12.14 -10.74
CA LEU A 104 -0.96 -12.63 -10.10
C LEU A 104 -0.65 -13.54 -8.90
N ALA A 105 0.27 -14.49 -9.05
CA ALA A 105 0.65 -15.40 -7.98
C ALA A 105 1.21 -14.64 -6.77
N PHE A 106 2.12 -13.69 -7.01
CA PHE A 106 2.67 -12.87 -5.93
C PHE A 106 1.62 -12.00 -5.25
N SER A 107 0.70 -11.39 -6.01
CA SER A 107 -0.38 -10.59 -5.41
C SER A 107 -1.37 -11.46 -4.62
N ALA A 108 -1.70 -12.68 -5.09
CA ALA A 108 -2.56 -13.60 -4.36
C ALA A 108 -1.92 -14.08 -3.04
N VAL A 109 -0.65 -14.48 -3.08
CA VAL A 109 0.09 -14.87 -1.87
C VAL A 109 0.25 -13.68 -0.91
N GLY A 110 0.39 -12.46 -1.46
CA GLY A 110 0.56 -11.23 -0.68
C GLY A 110 -0.69 -10.93 0.12
N ALA A 111 -1.85 -10.97 -0.53
CA ALA A 111 -3.14 -10.84 0.14
C ALA A 111 -3.28 -11.85 1.30
N ILE A 112 -2.97 -13.13 1.07
CA ILE A 112 -3.08 -14.17 2.11
C ILE A 112 -2.16 -13.87 3.30
N LEU A 113 -0.88 -13.55 3.05
CA LEU A 113 0.09 -13.32 4.11
C LEU A 113 -0.19 -12.04 4.90
N PHE A 114 -0.67 -10.98 4.24
CA PHE A 114 -1.01 -9.72 4.90
C PHE A 114 -2.31 -9.82 5.71
N ILE A 115 -3.31 -10.59 5.25
CA ILE A 115 -4.48 -10.94 6.06
C ILE A 115 -4.07 -11.74 7.29
N ALA A 116 -3.21 -12.75 7.13
CA ALA A 116 -2.71 -13.55 8.25
C ALA A 116 -1.93 -12.69 9.25
N SER A 117 -1.07 -11.79 8.75
CA SER A 117 -0.29 -10.86 9.57
C SER A 117 -1.17 -9.88 10.34
N ALA A 118 -2.19 -9.30 9.70
CA ALA A 118 -3.16 -8.44 10.36
C ALA A 118 -3.91 -9.18 11.47
N GLY A 119 -4.38 -10.42 11.21
CA GLY A 119 -5.06 -11.24 12.20
C GLY A 119 -4.20 -11.54 13.42
N ILE A 120 -2.92 -11.88 13.19
CA ILE A 120 -1.95 -12.11 14.27
C ILE A 120 -1.69 -10.83 15.06
N ILE A 121 -1.47 -9.70 14.39
CA ILE A 121 -1.23 -8.40 15.03
C ILE A 121 -2.42 -8.02 15.92
N PHE A 122 -3.66 -8.11 15.43
CA PHE A 122 -4.83 -7.75 16.22
C PHE A 122 -5.04 -8.68 17.40
N TYR A 123 -4.78 -9.99 17.22
CA TYR A 123 -4.83 -10.95 18.31
C TYR A 123 -3.79 -10.63 19.40
N ASP A 124 -2.53 -10.42 19.02
CA ASP A 124 -1.45 -10.15 19.96
C ASP A 124 -1.58 -8.76 20.62
N TRP A 125 -2.02 -7.75 19.87
CA TRP A 125 -2.35 -6.43 20.39
C TRP A 125 -3.43 -6.52 21.46
N HIS A 126 -4.58 -7.15 21.13
CA HIS A 126 -5.71 -7.28 22.05
C HIS A 126 -5.30 -8.04 23.32
N ARG A 127 -4.68 -9.21 23.15
CA ARG A 127 -4.25 -10.04 24.28
C ARG A 127 -3.25 -9.30 25.18
N SER A 128 -2.25 -8.67 24.59
CA SER A 128 -1.18 -8.02 25.36
C SER A 128 -1.65 -6.74 26.04
N TYR A 129 -2.56 -5.99 25.41
CA TYR A 129 -3.09 -4.73 25.95
C TYR A 129 -3.85 -4.96 27.27
N TYR A 130 -4.73 -5.97 27.30
CA TYR A 130 -5.53 -6.28 28.50
C TYR A 130 -4.78 -7.10 29.56
N ALA A 131 -3.64 -7.71 29.21
CA ALA A 131 -2.79 -8.41 30.17
C ALA A 131 -1.88 -7.47 30.99
N ASN A 132 -1.60 -6.26 30.47
CA ASN A 132 -0.67 -5.32 31.08
C ASN A 132 -1.35 -4.29 31.97
N VAL A 133 -0.86 -4.15 33.21
CA VAL A 133 -1.42 -3.22 34.22
C VAL A 133 -1.12 -1.75 33.87
N ARG A 134 -0.03 -1.49 33.12
CA ARG A 134 0.36 -0.14 32.66
C ARG A 134 0.83 -0.20 31.19
N PRO A 135 -0.10 -0.30 30.24
CA PRO A 135 0.25 -0.44 28.83
C PRO A 135 0.87 0.84 28.28
N ASN A 136 2.00 0.72 27.57
CA ASN A 136 2.58 1.83 26.81
C ASN A 136 1.70 2.13 25.59
N LYS A 137 0.81 3.11 25.72
CA LYS A 137 -0.15 3.48 24.67
C LYS A 137 0.49 3.71 23.31
N GLU A 138 1.61 4.43 23.26
CA GLU A 138 2.31 4.74 22.02
C GLU A 138 2.72 3.46 21.25
N ALA A 139 3.31 2.49 21.96
CA ALA A 139 3.72 1.23 21.36
C ALA A 139 2.51 0.38 20.88
N TYR A 140 1.40 0.42 21.63
CA TYR A 140 0.16 -0.26 21.21
C TYR A 140 -0.50 0.42 20.01
N ASP A 141 -0.43 1.75 19.91
CA ASP A 141 -0.98 2.48 18.76
C ASP A 141 -0.15 2.23 17.50
N LEU A 142 1.18 2.10 17.63
CA LEU A 142 2.07 1.73 16.53
C LEU A 142 1.81 0.30 16.01
N ILE A 143 1.71 -0.71 16.88
CA ILE A 143 1.44 -2.08 16.44
C ILE A 143 0.03 -2.19 15.84
N LEU A 144 -0.96 -1.51 16.42
CA LEU A 144 -2.33 -1.45 15.88
C LEU A 144 -2.33 -0.80 14.50
N SER A 145 -1.64 0.32 14.34
CA SER A 145 -1.48 1.01 13.05
C SER A 145 -0.81 0.10 12.03
N SER A 146 0.26 -0.61 12.39
CA SER A 146 0.89 -1.61 11.51
C SER A 146 -0.11 -2.67 11.04
N GLY A 147 -0.95 -3.19 11.94
CA GLY A 147 -2.01 -4.14 11.59
C GLY A 147 -3.05 -3.56 10.63
N VAL A 148 -3.45 -2.29 10.82
CA VAL A 148 -4.35 -1.59 9.89
C VAL A 148 -3.72 -1.43 8.52
N PHE A 149 -2.44 -1.03 8.44
CA PHE A 149 -1.72 -0.97 7.17
C PHE A 149 -1.66 -2.33 6.49
N ALA A 150 -1.52 -3.44 7.24
CA ALA A 150 -1.56 -4.76 6.64
C ALA A 150 -2.92 -5.12 6.03
N VAL A 151 -4.02 -4.71 6.66
CA VAL A 151 -5.37 -4.88 6.07
C VAL A 151 -5.51 -4.07 4.78
N ILE A 152 -5.02 -2.83 4.78
CA ILE A 152 -5.05 -1.97 3.59
C ILE A 152 -4.21 -2.61 2.46
N ASP A 153 -3.01 -3.08 2.78
CA ASP A 153 -2.11 -3.69 1.80
C ASP A 153 -2.68 -4.98 1.23
N ALA A 154 -3.31 -5.81 2.06
CA ALA A 154 -4.06 -6.97 1.60
C ALA A 154 -5.17 -6.60 0.59
N ALA A 155 -5.90 -5.52 0.84
CA ALA A 155 -6.91 -5.04 -0.10
C ALA A 155 -6.27 -4.58 -1.43
N VAL A 156 -5.13 -3.88 -1.38
CA VAL A 156 -4.38 -3.48 -2.58
C VAL A 156 -3.90 -4.71 -3.35
N PHE A 157 -3.35 -5.72 -2.69
CA PHE A 157 -2.97 -6.98 -3.33
C PHE A 157 -4.16 -7.69 -4.01
N LEU A 158 -5.33 -7.71 -3.38
CA LEU A 158 -6.55 -8.27 -3.99
C LEU A 158 -7.00 -7.47 -5.20
N ILE A 159 -6.95 -6.13 -5.13
CA ILE A 159 -7.25 -5.25 -6.24
C ILE A 159 -6.28 -5.50 -7.41
N HIS A 160 -4.98 -5.61 -7.11
CA HIS A 160 -3.97 -5.91 -8.10
C HIS A 160 -4.19 -7.28 -8.73
N ALA A 161 -4.44 -8.32 -7.94
CA ALA A 161 -4.76 -9.65 -8.44
C ALA A 161 -6.00 -9.63 -9.35
N PHE A 162 -7.06 -8.95 -8.94
CA PHE A 162 -8.30 -8.83 -9.72
C PHE A 162 -8.08 -8.14 -11.07
N PHE A 163 -7.37 -7.00 -11.09
CA PHE A 163 -7.09 -6.30 -12.34
C PHE A 163 -6.13 -7.09 -13.24
N THR A 164 -5.14 -7.78 -12.68
CA THR A 164 -4.21 -8.63 -13.43
C THR A 164 -4.95 -9.79 -14.08
N PHE A 165 -5.88 -10.42 -13.37
CA PHE A 165 -6.72 -11.48 -13.93
C PHE A 165 -7.65 -10.96 -15.04
N ARG A 166 -8.23 -9.77 -14.87
CA ARG A 166 -9.19 -9.21 -15.84
C ARG A 166 -8.53 -8.67 -17.11
N LYS A 167 -7.29 -8.18 -17.02
CA LYS A 167 -6.55 -7.57 -18.12
C LYS A 167 -5.41 -8.47 -18.63
N GLU A 168 -5.65 -9.77 -18.75
CA GLU A 168 -4.67 -10.74 -19.25
C GLU A 168 -4.03 -10.28 -20.59
N SER A 169 -4.74 -9.50 -21.41
CA SER A 169 -4.28 -8.97 -22.70
C SER A 169 -3.31 -7.79 -22.65
N ASP A 170 -3.19 -7.08 -21.51
CA ASP A 170 -2.49 -5.78 -21.42
C ASP A 170 -1.15 -5.86 -20.64
N TYR A 171 -0.71 -7.07 -20.27
CA TYR A 171 0.50 -7.32 -19.47
C TYR A 171 1.75 -7.61 -20.32
#